data_AF-A0A4Q5VAE0-F1
#
_entry.id   AF-A0A4Q5VAE0-F1
#
_cell.length_a   1.000
_cell.length_b   1.000
_cell.length_c   1.000
_cell.angle_alpha   90.00
_cell.angle_beta   90.00
_cell.angle_gamma   90.00
#
_symmetry.space_group_name_H-M   'P 1'
#
loop_
_entity.id
_entity.type
_entity.pdbx_description
1 polymer ?
#
loop_
_entity_poly.entity_id
_entity_poly.type
_entity_poly.pdbx_seq_one_letter_code
_entity_poly.pdbx_strand_id
1 'polypeptide(L)'
;MGATLIRNHKVFKIDQGKTDDCSLSGIEIVIVASERCSKNCDPHIYKAGIEFIGTIDLFENSYLPKTSYFYNDGLSQSSTLKDGSAFTKHIKKLHDKAETLTVNDLHSMGYYGYSWPVEQVINIDDRSNLKTFSYWLGTRCGAPITSGDDVLRMVCEAGQILCSEKESNIWMSCLWSLDLEQAAKLQQAENGSHFQVF
;
A
#
# COMPACT_ATOMS: atom_id res chain seq x y z
N MET A 1 -8.91 2.59 22.61
CA MET A 1 -8.68 2.00 21.28
C MET A 1 -8.22 0.56 21.47
N GLY A 2 -8.67 -0.39 20.65
CA GLY A 2 -8.17 -1.78 20.71
C GLY A 2 -6.83 -1.90 20.00
N ALA A 3 -5.94 -2.77 20.48
CA ALA A 3 -4.67 -3.05 19.81
C ALA A 3 -4.89 -3.74 18.45
N THR A 4 -3.94 -3.59 17.53
CA THR A 4 -3.87 -4.35 16.28
C THR A 4 -3.07 -5.62 16.52
N LEU A 5 -3.64 -6.78 16.19
CA LEU A 5 -2.93 -8.06 16.22
C LEU A 5 -2.32 -8.29 14.84
N ILE A 6 -1.01 -8.58 14.80
CA ILE A 6 -0.25 -8.80 13.58
C ILE A 6 0.32 -10.22 13.59
N ARG A 7 -0.05 -10.99 12.57
CA ARG A 7 0.34 -12.39 12.40
C ARG A 7 1.61 -12.55 11.56
N ASN A 8 1.73 -11.77 10.50
CA ASN A 8 2.81 -11.90 9.54
C ASN A 8 3.13 -10.54 8.87
N HIS A 9 4.37 -10.38 8.42
CA HIS A 9 4.80 -9.28 7.56
C HIS A 9 5.43 -9.83 6.29
N LYS A 10 5.27 -9.09 5.20
CA LYS A 10 6.01 -9.25 3.95
C LYS A 10 6.60 -7.90 3.57
N VAL A 11 7.83 -7.91 3.06
CA VAL A 11 8.48 -6.72 2.53
C VAL A 11 8.85 -6.99 1.08
N PHE A 12 8.53 -6.04 0.21
CA PHE A 12 8.86 -6.06 -1.20
C PHE A 12 9.67 -4.82 -1.55
N LYS A 13 10.41 -4.89 -2.67
CA LYS A 13 11.17 -3.76 -3.20
C LYS A 13 11.02 -3.63 -4.70
N ILE A 14 10.86 -2.41 -5.19
CA ILE A 14 10.86 -2.11 -6.62
C ILE A 14 11.98 -1.11 -6.88
N ASP A 15 12.89 -1.49 -7.77
CA ASP A 15 13.89 -0.58 -8.31
C ASP A 15 13.28 0.13 -9.51
N GLN A 16 13.11 1.45 -9.41
CA GLN A 16 12.53 2.27 -10.48
C GLN A 16 13.54 2.63 -11.59
N GLY A 17 14.81 2.20 -11.47
CA GLY A 17 15.85 2.54 -12.44
C GLY A 17 16.20 4.03 -12.46
N LYS A 18 17.14 4.41 -13.34
CA LYS A 18 17.48 5.81 -13.60
C LYS A 18 16.61 6.35 -14.73
N THR A 19 15.70 7.26 -14.43
CA THR A 19 15.03 8.12 -15.40
C THR A 19 15.68 9.51 -15.38
N ASP A 20 15.92 10.09 -16.55
CA ASP A 20 16.74 11.30 -16.76
C ASP A 20 16.05 12.63 -16.37
N ASP A 21 14.81 12.59 -15.88
CA ASP A 21 14.08 13.77 -15.44
C ASP A 21 14.02 13.84 -13.90
N CYS A 22 14.46 14.98 -13.38
CA CYS A 22 14.51 15.28 -11.95
C CYS A 22 13.15 15.12 -11.25
N SER A 23 12.94 14.00 -10.55
CA SER A 23 12.24 13.98 -9.24
C SER A 23 12.32 12.65 -8.46
N LEU A 24 12.59 11.51 -9.11
CA LEU A 24 12.61 10.19 -8.44
C LEU A 24 13.74 9.24 -8.91
N SER A 25 14.80 9.75 -9.53
CA SER A 25 15.83 8.91 -10.15
C SER A 25 16.61 8.04 -9.14
N GLY A 26 16.59 6.71 -9.34
CA GLY A 26 17.40 5.76 -8.57
C GLY A 26 16.87 5.40 -7.18
N ILE A 27 15.57 5.57 -6.92
CA ILE A 27 14.97 5.35 -5.61
C ILE A 27 14.41 3.94 -5.52
N GLU A 28 14.99 3.14 -4.62
CA GLU A 28 14.36 1.90 -4.17
C GLU A 28 13.07 2.23 -3.42
N ILE A 29 11.95 1.73 -3.91
CA ILE A 29 10.67 1.81 -3.22
C ILE A 29 10.45 0.55 -2.40
N VAL A 30 10.25 0.73 -1.10
CA VAL A 30 9.95 -0.32 -0.14
C VAL A 30 8.44 -0.40 0.07
N ILE A 31 7.91 -1.62 0.04
CA ILE A 31 6.50 -1.91 0.28
C ILE A 31 6.42 -2.87 1.45
N VAL A 32 5.65 -2.52 2.48
CA VAL A 32 5.40 -3.39 3.62
C VAL A 32 3.94 -3.77 3.67
N ALA A 33 3.67 -5.07 3.69
CA ALA A 33 2.35 -5.63 3.89
C ALA A 33 2.31 -6.45 5.18
N SER A 34 1.18 -6.45 5.86
CA SER A 34 0.96 -7.26 7.05
C SER A 34 -0.37 -8.00 6.99
N GLU A 35 -0.42 -9.16 7.65
CA GLU A 35 -1.65 -9.87 7.93
C GLU A 35 -2.09 -9.50 9.35
N ARG A 36 -3.22 -8.79 9.48
CA ARG A 36 -3.65 -8.18 10.75
C ARG A 36 -5.14 -8.26 11.01
N CYS A 37 -5.53 -8.11 12.29
CA CYS A 37 -6.92 -7.92 12.70
C CYS A 37 -7.02 -6.97 13.89
N SER A 38 -8.18 -6.35 14.07
CA SER A 38 -8.49 -5.57 15.28
C SER A 38 -8.70 -6.52 16.45
N LYS A 39 -8.02 -6.30 17.58
CA LYS A 39 -8.10 -7.18 18.77
C LYS A 39 -9.53 -7.35 19.31
N ASN A 40 -10.37 -6.33 19.12
CA ASN A 40 -11.74 -6.29 19.62
C ASN A 40 -12.76 -7.01 18.71
N CYS A 41 -12.33 -7.66 17.62
CA CYS A 41 -13.20 -8.42 16.74
C CYS A 41 -13.14 -9.90 17.12
N ASP A 42 -14.26 -10.49 17.54
CA ASP A 42 -14.41 -11.94 17.77
C ASP A 42 -15.50 -12.49 16.83
N PRO A 43 -15.22 -13.49 15.98
CA PRO A 43 -13.93 -14.16 15.77
C PRO A 43 -12.86 -13.23 15.18
N HIS A 44 -11.58 -13.47 15.54
CA HIS A 44 -10.45 -12.78 14.91
C HIS A 44 -10.34 -13.21 13.44
N ILE A 45 -10.73 -12.33 12.52
CA ILE A 45 -10.56 -12.52 11.08
C ILE A 45 -9.36 -11.69 10.63
N TYR A 46 -8.29 -12.39 10.26
CA TYR A 46 -7.07 -11.78 9.75
C TYR A 46 -7.22 -11.43 8.27
N LYS A 47 -6.76 -10.23 7.89
CA LYS A 47 -6.74 -9.76 6.51
C LYS A 47 -5.36 -9.22 6.15
N ALA A 48 -4.93 -9.49 4.92
CA ALA A 48 -3.75 -8.85 4.35
C ALA A 48 -4.03 -7.36 4.12
N GLY A 49 -3.04 -6.53 4.40
CA GLY A 49 -3.09 -5.09 4.22
C GLY A 49 -1.72 -4.54 3.85
N ILE A 50 -1.66 -3.69 2.83
CA ILE A 50 -0.45 -2.87 2.58
C ILE A 50 -0.43 -1.75 3.62
N GLU A 51 0.67 -1.67 4.38
CA GLU A 51 0.86 -0.72 5.48
C GLU A 51 1.73 0.47 5.09
N PHE A 52 2.63 0.25 4.12
CA PHE A 52 3.60 1.24 3.71
C PHE A 52 3.97 1.03 2.24
N ILE A 53 4.05 2.13 1.51
CA ILE A 53 4.75 2.28 0.24
C ILE A 53 5.55 3.56 0.38
N GLY A 54 6.85 3.51 0.07
CA GLY A 54 7.66 4.72 0.03
C GLY A 54 9.13 4.45 -0.20
N THR A 55 9.90 5.52 -0.32
CA THR A 55 11.35 5.45 -0.53
C THR A 55 12.05 4.77 0.64
N ILE A 56 13.24 4.20 0.39
CA ILE A 56 14.08 3.64 1.46
C ILE A 56 14.33 4.64 2.60
N ASP A 57 14.53 5.92 2.29
CA ASP A 57 14.73 6.97 3.29
C ASP A 57 13.50 7.16 4.18
N LEU A 58 12.30 7.15 3.61
CA LEU A 58 11.05 7.23 4.38
C LEU A 58 10.81 5.96 5.20
N PHE A 59 11.20 4.81 4.65
CA PHE A 59 11.12 3.54 5.37
C PHE A 59 12.00 3.57 6.64
N GLU A 60 13.27 3.98 6.52
CA GLU A 60 14.22 3.99 7.63
C GLU A 60 13.93 5.10 8.64
N ASN A 61 13.60 6.30 8.18
CA ASN A 61 13.51 7.48 9.05
C ASN A 61 12.08 7.76 9.55
N SER A 62 11.05 7.17 8.94
CA SER A 62 9.65 7.41 9.33
C SER A 62 8.90 6.13 9.68
N TYR A 63 8.81 5.15 8.77
CA TYR A 63 8.02 3.93 9.01
C TYR A 63 8.56 3.10 10.18
N LEU A 64 9.86 2.76 10.16
CA LEU A 64 10.44 1.92 11.21
C LEU A 64 10.31 2.55 12.61
N PRO A 65 10.68 3.82 12.86
CA PRO A 65 10.57 4.41 14.19
C PRO A 65 9.12 4.53 14.67
N LYS A 66 8.19 4.97 13.81
CA LYS A 66 6.78 5.17 14.19
C LYS A 66 6.07 3.84 14.47
N THR A 67 6.28 2.81 13.66
CA THR A 67 5.66 1.50 13.90
C THR A 67 6.29 0.78 15.09
N SER A 68 7.61 0.91 15.30
CA SER A 68 8.32 0.42 16.49
C SER A 68 7.74 1.01 17.79
N TYR A 69 7.39 2.30 17.79
CA TYR A 69 6.71 2.94 18.91
C TYR A 69 5.37 2.27 19.26
N PHE A 70 4.55 1.90 18.26
CA PHE A 70 3.27 1.22 18.51
C PHE A 70 3.43 -0.17 19.15
N TYR A 71 4.53 -0.89 18.87
CA TYR A 71 4.84 -2.14 19.56
C TYR A 71 5.24 -1.89 21.02
N ASN A 72 6.03 -0.84 21.29
CA ASN A 72 6.43 -0.50 22.66
C ASN A 72 5.24 -0.07 23.54
N ASP A 73 4.27 0.65 22.96
CA ASP A 73 3.06 1.12 23.65
C ASP A 73 1.93 0.07 23.67
N GLY A 74 2.16 -1.11 23.09
CA GLY A 74 1.20 -2.22 23.06
C GLY A 74 -0.02 -2.00 22.15
N LEU A 75 -0.01 -0.95 21.33
CA LEU A 75 -1.03 -0.67 20.30
C LEU A 75 -0.90 -1.62 19.11
N SER A 76 0.30 -2.16 18.85
CA SER A 76 0.53 -3.27 17.92
C SER A 76 1.10 -4.47 18.68
N GLN A 77 0.57 -5.66 18.41
CA GLN A 77 0.94 -6.88 19.13
C GLN A 77 1.17 -8.01 18.14
N SER A 78 2.20 -8.82 18.37
CA SER A 78 2.45 -10.06 17.65
C SER A 78 2.89 -11.15 18.62
N SER A 79 2.60 -12.41 18.31
CA SER A 79 3.03 -13.53 19.14
C SER A 79 4.54 -13.75 19.11
N THR A 80 5.21 -13.28 18.05
CA THR A 80 6.65 -13.48 17.82
C THR A 80 7.49 -12.22 18.07
N LEU A 81 6.89 -11.03 18.01
CA LEU A 81 7.56 -9.74 18.18
C LEU A 81 7.13 -9.09 19.49
N LYS A 82 8.03 -9.05 20.47
CA LYS A 82 7.73 -8.63 21.84
C LYS A 82 7.73 -7.11 22.05
N ASP A 83 8.49 -6.38 21.25
CA ASP A 83 8.71 -4.94 21.39
C ASP A 83 9.14 -4.31 20.04
N GLY A 84 9.30 -3.00 20.03
CA GLY A 84 9.71 -2.24 18.84
C GLY A 84 11.12 -2.57 18.33
N SER A 85 12.04 -2.98 19.22
CA SER A 85 13.39 -3.41 18.81
C SER A 85 13.34 -4.73 18.04
N ALA A 86 12.54 -5.69 18.52
CA ALA A 86 12.28 -6.95 17.86
C ALA A 86 11.59 -6.74 16.51
N PHE A 87 10.59 -5.85 16.45
CA PHE A 87 9.94 -5.44 15.20
C PHE A 87 10.96 -4.87 14.20
N THR A 88 11.75 -3.89 14.61
CA THR A 88 12.72 -3.23 13.72
C THR A 88 13.72 -4.23 13.13
N LYS A 89 14.27 -5.12 13.95
CA LYS A 89 15.18 -6.19 13.49
C LYS A 89 14.49 -7.15 12.52
N HIS A 90 13.25 -7.52 12.80
CA HIS A 90 12.48 -8.42 11.96
C HIS A 90 12.22 -7.81 10.58
N ILE A 91 11.73 -6.58 10.53
CA ILE A 91 11.41 -5.90 9.27
C ILE A 91 12.67 -5.60 8.44
N LYS A 92 13.78 -5.16 9.06
CA LYS A 92 15.05 -5.00 8.33
C LYS A 92 15.54 -6.32 7.73
N LYS A 93 15.46 -7.42 8.48
CA LYS A 93 15.80 -8.76 7.96
C LYS A 93 14.91 -9.19 6.78
N LEU A 94 13.64 -8.80 6.77
CA LEU A 94 12.74 -9.05 5.63
C LEU A 94 13.10 -8.16 4.44
N HIS A 95 13.42 -6.89 4.67
CA HIS A 95 13.88 -5.95 3.64
C HIS A 95 15.17 -6.42 2.95
N ASP A 96 16.15 -6.92 3.70
CA ASP A 96 17.40 -7.50 3.15
C ASP A 96 17.15 -8.66 2.16
N LYS A 97 15.99 -9.32 2.29
CA LYS A 97 15.56 -10.47 1.48
C LYS A 97 14.37 -10.15 0.60
N ALA A 98 13.98 -8.89 0.50
CA ALA A 98 12.77 -8.49 -0.20
C ALA A 98 12.91 -8.78 -1.69
N GLU A 99 11.85 -9.37 -2.26
CA GLU A 99 11.72 -9.61 -3.69
C GLU A 99 10.89 -8.49 -4.33
N THR A 100 10.87 -8.47 -5.67
CA THR A 100 10.01 -7.54 -6.41
C THR A 100 8.55 -7.93 -6.27
N LEU A 101 7.70 -6.96 -5.92
CA LEU A 101 6.26 -7.18 -5.80
C LEU A 101 5.69 -7.59 -7.17
N THR A 102 4.99 -8.72 -7.22
CA THR A 102 4.33 -9.20 -8.43
C THR A 102 2.82 -8.99 -8.39
N VAL A 103 2.17 -9.10 -9.54
CA VAL A 103 0.70 -9.14 -9.66
C VAL A 103 0.12 -10.29 -8.83
N ASN A 104 0.76 -11.46 -8.88
CA ASN A 104 0.30 -12.64 -8.13
C ASN A 104 0.34 -12.42 -6.62
N ASP A 105 1.36 -11.71 -6.12
CA ASP A 105 1.43 -11.35 -4.70
C ASP A 105 0.22 -10.48 -4.30
N LEU A 106 -0.08 -9.46 -5.09
CA LEU A 106 -1.22 -8.56 -4.87
C LEU A 106 -2.56 -9.30 -4.93
N HIS A 107 -2.77 -10.12 -5.96
CA HIS A 107 -3.99 -10.93 -6.11
C HIS A 107 -4.15 -11.92 -4.97
N SER A 108 -3.06 -12.55 -4.50
CA SER A 108 -3.07 -13.45 -3.34
C SER A 108 -3.44 -12.74 -2.03
N MET A 109 -3.20 -11.43 -1.96
CA MET A 109 -3.62 -10.56 -0.85
C MET A 109 -5.03 -9.98 -1.06
N GLY A 110 -5.69 -10.26 -2.19
CA GLY A 110 -7.04 -9.80 -2.52
C GLY A 110 -7.09 -8.44 -3.22
N TYR A 111 -5.96 -7.94 -3.74
CA TYR A 111 -5.89 -6.67 -4.48
C TYR A 111 -5.96 -6.90 -5.99
N TYR A 112 -7.03 -6.43 -6.64
CA TYR A 112 -7.20 -6.51 -8.10
C TYR A 112 -7.17 -5.14 -8.78
N GLY A 113 -7.06 -4.08 -7.99
CA GLY A 113 -7.03 -2.69 -8.43
C GLY A 113 -6.50 -1.79 -7.32
N TYR A 114 -6.19 -0.56 -7.68
CA TYR A 114 -5.80 0.49 -6.74
C TYR A 114 -6.56 1.78 -7.04
N SER A 115 -6.62 2.69 -6.06
CA SER A 115 -7.29 3.98 -6.25
C SER A 115 -6.80 5.04 -5.26
N TRP A 116 -6.66 6.26 -5.73
CA TRP A 116 -6.20 7.43 -4.99
C TRP A 116 -7.36 8.42 -4.76
N PRO A 117 -7.36 9.20 -3.66
CA PRO A 117 -8.24 10.36 -3.51
C PRO A 117 -8.06 11.36 -4.66
N VAL A 118 -9.15 11.94 -5.17
CA VAL A 118 -9.10 12.88 -6.31
C VAL A 118 -8.17 14.07 -6.04
N GLU A 119 -8.18 14.56 -4.80
CA GLU A 119 -7.33 15.66 -4.34
C GLU A 119 -5.83 15.34 -4.38
N GLN A 120 -5.44 14.06 -4.35
CA GLN A 120 -4.04 13.63 -4.47
C GLN A 120 -3.64 13.33 -5.92
N VAL A 121 -4.60 12.93 -6.75
CA VAL A 121 -4.39 12.60 -8.17
C VAL A 121 -3.87 13.81 -8.95
N ILE A 122 -4.10 15.03 -8.46
CA ILE A 122 -3.54 16.26 -9.07
C ILE A 122 -2.01 16.29 -9.09
N ASN A 123 -1.35 15.46 -8.28
CA ASN A 123 0.10 15.37 -8.18
C ASN A 123 0.69 14.26 -9.05
N ILE A 124 -0.15 13.51 -9.77
CA ILE A 124 0.29 12.46 -10.69
C ILE A 124 0.51 13.08 -12.08
N ASP A 125 1.64 12.79 -12.72
CA ASP A 125 2.00 13.35 -14.03
C ASP A 125 1.19 12.72 -15.19
N ASP A 126 1.12 11.39 -15.25
CA ASP A 126 0.31 10.64 -16.21
C ASP A 126 -0.88 9.97 -15.51
N ARG A 127 -2.09 10.36 -15.91
CA ARG A 127 -3.36 9.88 -15.35
C ARG A 127 -4.20 9.13 -16.38
N SER A 128 -3.64 8.83 -17.55
CA SER A 128 -4.37 8.27 -18.69
C SER A 128 -5.00 6.90 -18.41
N ASN A 129 -4.42 6.15 -17.48
CA ASN A 129 -4.90 4.86 -16.98
C ASN A 129 -5.96 4.99 -15.87
N LEU A 130 -6.08 6.15 -15.22
CA LEU A 130 -6.95 6.35 -14.08
C LEU A 130 -8.37 6.71 -14.52
N LYS A 131 -9.35 6.14 -13.83
CA LYS A 131 -10.76 6.46 -14.00
C LYS A 131 -11.37 6.89 -12.68
N THR A 132 -12.30 7.83 -12.75
CA THR A 132 -12.95 8.42 -11.56
C THR A 132 -14.13 7.55 -11.11
N PHE A 133 -14.25 7.35 -9.80
CA PHE A 133 -15.30 6.59 -9.14
C PHE A 133 -15.84 7.35 -7.94
N SER A 134 -17.16 7.46 -7.83
CA SER A 134 -17.85 8.10 -6.71
C SER A 134 -18.47 7.03 -5.80
N TYR A 135 -18.17 7.04 -4.50
CA TYR A 135 -18.76 6.15 -3.50
C TYR A 135 -19.07 6.91 -2.21
N TRP A 136 -19.70 6.26 -1.24
CA TRP A 136 -20.25 6.90 -0.04
C TRP A 136 -19.22 7.62 0.86
N LEU A 137 -17.93 7.28 0.73
CA LEU A 137 -16.82 7.91 1.47
C LEU A 137 -16.08 8.99 0.66
N GLY A 138 -16.45 9.23 -0.61
CA GLY A 138 -15.82 10.24 -1.46
C GLY A 138 -15.62 9.79 -2.90
N THR A 139 -14.96 10.63 -3.68
CA THR A 139 -14.58 10.36 -5.06
C THR A 139 -13.09 10.00 -5.13
N ARG A 140 -12.75 8.98 -5.92
CA ARG A 140 -11.38 8.52 -6.14
C ARG A 140 -11.07 8.33 -7.61
N CYS A 141 -9.80 8.31 -7.98
CA CYS A 141 -9.35 7.85 -9.29
C CYS A 141 -8.54 6.56 -9.15
N GLY A 142 -8.85 5.54 -9.94
CA GLY A 142 -8.21 4.23 -9.83
C GLY A 142 -8.07 3.47 -11.15
N ALA A 143 -7.32 2.38 -11.09
CA ALA A 143 -7.05 1.49 -12.22
C ALA A 143 -6.96 0.02 -11.77
N PRO A 144 -7.24 -0.94 -12.66
CA PRO A 144 -7.06 -2.35 -12.39
C PRO A 144 -5.56 -2.75 -12.37
N ILE A 145 -5.25 -3.88 -11.72
CA ILE A 145 -3.90 -4.48 -11.69
C ILE A 145 -3.96 -5.80 -12.45
N THR A 146 -3.51 -5.78 -13.69
CA THR A 146 -3.57 -6.93 -14.63
C THR A 146 -2.20 -7.38 -15.10
N SER A 147 -1.17 -6.55 -14.93
CA SER A 147 0.18 -6.76 -15.45
C SER A 147 1.25 -6.18 -14.52
N GLY A 148 2.51 -6.59 -14.71
CA GLY A 148 3.63 -6.02 -13.98
C GLY A 148 3.78 -4.51 -14.18
N ASP A 149 3.44 -4.01 -15.37
CA ASP A 149 3.46 -2.57 -15.68
C ASP A 149 2.41 -1.81 -14.85
N ASP A 150 1.28 -2.42 -14.51
CA ASP A 150 0.29 -1.81 -13.61
C ASP A 150 0.84 -1.69 -12.18
N VAL A 151 1.62 -2.67 -11.73
CA VAL A 151 2.29 -2.63 -10.42
C VAL A 151 3.33 -1.51 -10.38
N LEU A 152 4.15 -1.40 -11.44
CA LEU A 152 5.14 -0.33 -11.56
C LEU A 152 4.45 1.04 -11.57
N ARG A 153 3.38 1.21 -12.37
CA ARG A 153 2.60 2.45 -12.42
C ARG A 153 2.01 2.81 -11.06
N MET A 154 1.32 1.88 -10.38
CA MET A 154 0.79 2.10 -9.03
C MET A 154 1.87 2.63 -8.08
N VAL A 155 3.08 2.08 -8.15
CA VAL A 155 4.19 2.41 -7.26
C VAL A 155 4.82 3.76 -7.63
N CYS A 156 4.92 4.08 -8.92
CA CYS A 156 5.32 5.42 -9.39
C CYS A 156 4.32 6.49 -8.97
N GLU A 157 3.02 6.25 -9.17
CA GLU A 157 1.95 7.15 -8.77
C GLU A 157 1.96 7.38 -7.25
N ALA A 158 2.13 6.31 -6.45
CA ALA A 158 2.32 6.42 -5.00
C ALA A 158 3.53 7.30 -4.65
N GLY A 159 4.66 7.10 -5.34
CA GLY A 159 5.88 7.92 -5.20
C GLY A 159 5.63 9.41 -5.47
N GLN A 160 4.91 9.74 -6.54
CA GLN A 160 4.58 11.12 -6.90
C GLN A 160 3.69 11.79 -5.84
N ILE A 161 2.67 11.07 -5.36
CA ILE A 161 1.80 11.55 -4.29
C ILE A 161 2.64 11.77 -3.01
N LEU A 162 3.52 10.84 -2.65
CA LEU A 162 4.41 10.93 -1.48
C LEU A 162 5.31 12.17 -1.50
N CYS A 163 5.89 12.50 -2.64
CA CYS A 163 6.75 13.68 -2.78
C CYS A 163 5.98 15.00 -2.62
N SER A 164 4.68 15.00 -2.92
CA SER A 164 3.83 16.19 -2.83
C SER A 164 3.32 16.46 -1.40
N GLU A 165 3.09 15.41 -0.61
CA GLU A 165 2.61 15.51 0.76
C GLU A 165 3.79 15.57 1.74
N LYS A 166 4.20 16.77 2.13
CA LYS A 166 5.26 17.01 3.11
C LYS A 166 5.02 16.21 4.41
N GLU A 167 5.71 15.07 4.57
CA GLU A 167 5.98 14.28 5.79
C GLU A 167 4.78 13.80 6.66
N SER A 168 3.53 14.14 6.34
CA SER A 168 2.42 14.03 7.30
C SER A 168 1.69 12.68 7.36
N ASN A 169 1.84 11.80 6.37
CA ASN A 169 1.07 10.54 6.34
C ASN A 169 2.00 9.31 6.35
N ILE A 170 1.73 8.36 7.25
CA ILE A 170 2.15 6.96 7.06
C ILE A 170 0.96 6.28 6.39
N TRP A 171 1.21 5.74 5.19
CA TRP A 171 0.23 5.55 4.14
C TRP A 171 -0.56 4.25 4.28
N MET A 172 -1.61 4.29 5.10
CA MET A 172 -2.69 3.29 5.09
C MET A 172 -3.91 3.69 4.24
N SER A 173 -4.04 4.97 3.85
CA SER A 173 -5.29 5.52 3.29
C SER A 173 -5.37 5.54 1.76
N CYS A 174 -4.28 5.20 1.08
CA CYS A 174 -4.13 5.50 -0.35
C CYS A 174 -4.24 4.25 -1.24
N LEU A 175 -4.17 3.05 -0.66
CA LEU A 175 -4.56 1.83 -1.35
C LEU A 175 -5.84 1.28 -0.74
N TRP A 176 -6.94 1.46 -1.46
CA TRP A 176 -8.16 0.75 -1.11
C TRP A 176 -8.15 -0.63 -1.78
N SER A 177 -8.33 -1.68 -0.97
CA SER A 177 -8.48 -3.04 -1.45
C SER A 177 -9.80 -3.16 -2.21
N LEU A 178 -9.72 -3.18 -3.53
CA LEU A 178 -10.84 -3.61 -4.35
C LEU A 178 -10.82 -5.14 -4.33
N ASP A 179 -11.57 -5.72 -3.39
CA ASP A 179 -11.89 -7.14 -3.45
C ASP A 179 -12.67 -7.44 -4.75
N LEU A 180 -12.75 -8.70 -5.17
CA LEU A 180 -13.42 -9.09 -6.41
C LEU A 180 -14.87 -8.60 -6.52
N GLU A 181 -15.60 -8.49 -5.41
CA GLU A 181 -16.98 -8.03 -5.39
C GLU A 181 -17.07 -6.50 -5.61
N GLN A 182 -16.12 -5.75 -5.05
CA GLN A 182 -16.00 -4.30 -5.25
C GLN A 182 -15.40 -3.97 -6.62
N ALA A 183 -14.42 -4.73 -7.09
CA ALA A 183 -13.89 -4.67 -8.45
C ALA A 183 -14.97 -4.98 -9.49
N ALA A 184 -15.87 -5.93 -9.22
CA ALA A 184 -17.06 -6.16 -10.04
C ALA A 184 -18.05 -4.99 -10.00
N LYS A 185 -18.18 -4.27 -8.87
CA LYS A 185 -18.99 -3.04 -8.78
C LYS A 185 -18.35 -1.84 -9.49
N LEU A 186 -17.02 -1.82 -9.67
CA LEU A 186 -16.31 -0.86 -10.52
C LEU A 186 -16.53 -1.07 -12.02
N GLN A 187 -17.23 -2.15 -12.42
CA GLN A 187 -17.59 -2.42 -13.81
C GLN A 187 -18.59 -1.41 -14.38
N GLN A 188 -18.91 -0.29 -13.72
CA GLN A 188 -19.80 0.71 -14.29
C GLN A 188 -19.31 2.12 -13.96
N ALA A 189 -18.75 2.80 -14.97
CA ALA A 189 -18.43 4.23 -14.87
C ALA A 189 -19.73 5.07 -14.88
N GLU A 190 -19.68 6.32 -14.40
CA GLU A 190 -20.85 7.23 -14.37
C GLU A 190 -21.52 7.44 -15.75
N ASN A 191 -20.78 7.22 -16.84
CA ASN A 191 -21.29 7.28 -18.21
C ASN A 191 -21.90 5.95 -18.72
N GLY A 192 -22.05 4.93 -17.86
CA GLY A 192 -22.62 3.63 -18.19
C GLY A 192 -21.66 2.64 -18.87
N SER A 193 -20.37 2.98 -19.02
CA SER A 193 -19.39 2.10 -19.65
C SER A 193 -19.01 0.93 -18.75
N HIS A 194 -19.04 -0.28 -19.30
CA HIS A 194 -18.68 -1.50 -18.58
C HIS A 194 -17.22 -1.90 -18.77
N PHE A 195 -16.57 -2.37 -17.70
CA PHE A 195 -15.26 -3.02 -17.79
C PHE A 195 -15.44 -4.53 -17.77
N GLN A 196 -14.71 -5.24 -18.63
CA GLN A 196 -14.51 -6.68 -18.47
C GLN A 196 -13.37 -6.91 -17.48
N VAL A 197 -13.70 -7.52 -16.34
CA VAL A 197 -12.73 -8.14 -15.43
C VAL A 197 -12.69 -9.62 -15.81
N PHE A 198 -11.50 -10.14 -16.12
CA PHE A 198 -11.27 -11.57 -16.34
C PHE A 198 -10.75 -12.22 -15.06
#